data_AF-G8H2Q0-F1
#
_entry.id   AF-G8H2Q0-F1
#
_cell.length_a   1.000
_cell.length_b   1.000
_cell.length_c   1.000
_cell.angle_alpha   90.00
_cell.angle_beta   90.00
_cell.angle_gamma   90.00
#
_symmetry.space_group_name_H-M   'P 1'
#
loop_
_entity.id
_entity.type
_entity.pdbx_description
1 polymer ?
#
loop_
_entity_poly.entity_id
_entity_poly.type
_entity_poly.pdbx_seq_one_letter_code
_entity_poly.pdbx_strand_id
1 'polypeptide(L)'
;MPTTGFTSLIASANSLLRHPAFGQLSPPVPRRPSCVVLEPPTFVPRGGDLPNELEQLGCSHAVIEALVSVFEDSCRDLASQSNALFSSRVGQVCAIFEPGEEARCAEWQRSIALGFERQYQASARMMRHRLLDEVRSA
;
A
#
# COMPACT_ATOMS: atom_id res chain seq x y z
N MET A 1 3.78 -59.11 -29.56
CA MET A 1 3.12 -57.79 -29.51
C MET A 1 2.29 -57.69 -28.24
N PRO A 2 2.73 -56.92 -27.21
CA PRO A 2 1.98 -56.79 -25.96
C PRO A 2 1.43 -55.36 -25.79
N THR A 3 0.14 -55.15 -26.06
CA THR A 3 -0.58 -53.88 -25.83
C THR A 3 -1.54 -53.93 -24.64
N THR A 4 -1.64 -55.07 -23.96
CA THR A 4 -2.64 -55.34 -22.92
C THR A 4 -2.36 -54.65 -21.57
N GLY A 5 -1.10 -54.27 -21.29
CA GLY A 5 -0.77 -53.57 -20.04
C GLY A 5 -1.20 -52.11 -20.03
N PHE A 6 -1.11 -51.42 -21.18
CA PHE A 6 -1.34 -49.99 -21.26
C PHE A 6 -2.83 -49.63 -21.16
N THR A 7 -3.70 -50.46 -21.72
CA THR A 7 -5.17 -50.30 -21.62
C THR A 7 -5.68 -50.48 -20.20
N SER A 8 -5.11 -51.40 -19.41
CA SER A 8 -5.48 -51.60 -18.01
C SER A 8 -5.13 -50.40 -17.12
N LEU A 9 -3.97 -49.78 -17.39
CA LEU A 9 -3.49 -48.61 -16.65
C LEU A 9 -4.34 -47.37 -16.99
N ILE A 10 -4.67 -47.16 -18.27
CA ILE A 10 -5.58 -46.09 -18.70
C ILE A 10 -6.97 -46.27 -18.09
N ALA A 11 -7.51 -47.50 -18.08
CA ALA A 11 -8.84 -47.78 -17.51
C ALA A 11 -8.88 -47.51 -16.00
N SER A 12 -7.83 -47.91 -15.27
CA SER A 12 -7.71 -47.68 -13.83
C SER A 12 -7.59 -46.19 -13.49
N ALA A 13 -6.79 -45.43 -14.27
CA ALA A 13 -6.67 -43.99 -14.09
C ALA A 13 -7.99 -43.25 -14.37
N ASN A 14 -8.72 -43.65 -15.42
CA ASN A 14 -10.03 -43.06 -15.74
C ASN A 14 -11.08 -43.39 -14.66
N SER A 15 -11.03 -44.58 -14.08
CA SER A 15 -11.91 -44.97 -12.97
C SER A 15 -11.61 -44.20 -11.69
N LEU A 16 -10.33 -43.90 -11.42
CA LEU A 16 -9.91 -43.05 -10.30
C LEU A 16 -10.38 -41.60 -10.48
N LEU A 17 -10.16 -41.00 -11.65
CA LEU A 17 -10.54 -39.61 -11.93
C LEU A 17 -12.05 -39.37 -11.97
N ARG A 18 -12.84 -40.41 -12.31
CA ARG A 18 -14.31 -40.36 -12.27
C ARG A 18 -14.89 -40.73 -10.91
N HIS A 19 -14.06 -41.04 -9.92
CA HIS A 19 -14.54 -41.40 -8.60
C HIS A 19 -15.18 -40.16 -7.93
N PRO A 20 -16.43 -40.24 -7.44
CA PRO A 20 -17.16 -39.09 -6.90
C PRO A 20 -16.49 -38.44 -5.69
N ALA A 21 -15.58 -39.16 -5.02
CA ALA A 21 -14.72 -38.59 -3.97
C ALA A 21 -13.84 -37.42 -4.46
N PHE A 22 -13.42 -37.40 -5.73
CA PHE A 22 -12.68 -36.27 -6.30
C PHE A 22 -13.59 -35.09 -6.68
N GLY A 23 -14.87 -35.35 -6.98
CA GLY A 23 -15.88 -34.31 -7.19
C GLY A 23 -16.30 -33.61 -5.89
N GLN A 24 -15.98 -34.19 -4.74
CA GLN A 24 -16.23 -33.63 -3.40
C GLN A 24 -15.00 -33.00 -2.75
N LEU A 25 -13.90 -32.83 -3.49
CA LEU A 25 -12.79 -32.02 -2.99
C LEU A 25 -13.31 -30.60 -2.77
N SER A 26 -13.46 -30.23 -1.50
CA SER A 26 -13.81 -28.88 -1.09
C SER A 26 -12.92 -27.90 -1.85
N PRO A 27 -13.48 -26.78 -2.36
CA PRO A 27 -12.68 -25.77 -3.03
C PRO A 27 -11.48 -25.43 -2.15
N PRO A 28 -10.27 -25.27 -2.72
CA PRO A 28 -9.08 -24.95 -1.95
C PRO A 28 -9.39 -23.75 -1.07
N VAL A 29 -9.34 -23.96 0.25
CA VAL A 29 -9.60 -22.91 1.22
C VAL A 29 -8.63 -21.77 0.91
N PRO A 30 -9.11 -20.53 0.68
CA PRO A 30 -8.22 -19.42 0.45
C PRO A 30 -7.24 -19.34 1.62
N ARG A 31 -5.95 -19.52 1.34
CA ARG A 31 -4.90 -19.45 2.36
C ARG A 31 -5.00 -18.08 3.01
N ARG A 32 -5.25 -18.06 4.32
CA ARG A 32 -5.13 -16.82 5.09
C ARG A 32 -3.68 -16.33 4.96
N PRO A 33 -3.44 -15.04 4.70
CA PRO A 33 -2.08 -14.52 4.73
C PRO A 33 -1.46 -14.85 6.09
N SER A 34 -0.30 -15.53 6.09
CA SER A 34 0.42 -15.88 7.32
C SER A 34 1.04 -14.64 7.97
N CYS A 35 1.26 -13.58 7.18
CA CYS A 35 1.92 -12.37 7.61
C CYS A 35 0.94 -11.38 8.25
N VAL A 36 1.26 -10.90 9.45
CA VAL A 36 0.56 -9.80 10.12
C VAL A 36 0.83 -8.51 9.34
N VAL A 37 -0.25 -7.84 8.93
CA VAL A 37 -0.19 -6.56 8.22
C VAL A 37 0.09 -5.44 9.23
N LEU A 38 1.15 -4.68 9.00
CA LEU A 38 1.49 -3.48 9.76
C LEU A 38 0.44 -2.40 9.55
N GLU A 39 0.11 -1.67 10.62
CA GLU A 39 -0.73 -0.49 10.50
C GLU A 39 -0.06 0.57 9.62
N PRO A 40 -0.85 1.34 8.84
CA PRO A 40 -0.33 2.44 8.05
C PRO A 40 0.37 3.48 8.94
N PRO A 41 1.49 4.05 8.47
CA PRO A 41 2.16 5.12 9.19
C PRO A 41 1.28 6.37 9.27
N THR A 42 1.37 7.09 10.40
CA THR A 42 0.64 8.34 10.57
C THR A 42 1.32 9.45 9.78
N PHE A 43 0.66 9.90 8.71
CA PHE A 43 1.13 11.01 7.88
C PHE A 43 0.66 12.36 8.46
N VAL A 44 1.51 13.01 9.27
CA VAL A 44 1.21 14.33 9.84
C VAL A 44 1.99 15.41 9.08
N PRO A 45 1.33 16.45 8.53
CA PRO A 45 2.05 17.56 7.91
C PRO A 45 2.85 18.33 8.97
N ARG A 46 4.14 18.53 8.70
CA ARG A 46 4.99 19.45 9.49
C ARG A 46 4.81 20.87 8.95
N GLY A 47 3.64 21.45 9.22
CA GLY A 47 3.21 22.73 8.67
C GLY A 47 3.47 23.96 9.56
N GLY A 48 4.10 23.79 10.72
CA GLY A 48 4.07 24.79 11.81
C GLY A 48 4.51 26.21 11.46
N ASP A 49 5.39 26.38 10.47
CA ASP A 49 5.96 27.69 10.16
C ASP A 49 5.32 28.40 8.95
N LEU A 50 4.40 27.75 8.24
CA LEU A 50 3.80 28.34 7.02
C LEU A 50 3.09 29.69 7.27
N PRO A 51 2.28 29.86 8.35
CA PRO A 51 1.64 31.15 8.62
C PRO A 51 2.66 32.28 8.82
N ASN A 52 3.74 32.01 9.56
CA ASN A 52 4.79 32.98 9.85
C ASN A 52 5.56 33.39 8.59
N GLU A 53 5.82 32.45 7.68
CA GLU A 53 6.47 32.76 6.41
C GLU A 53 5.58 33.59 5.48
N LEU A 54 4.28 33.31 5.43
CA LEU A 54 3.34 34.10 4.64
C LEU A 54 3.18 35.53 5.19
N GLU A 55 3.18 35.68 6.51
CA GLU A 55 3.20 36.98 7.17
C GLU A 55 4.46 37.78 6.81
N GLN A 56 5.64 37.14 6.82
CA GLN A 56 6.90 37.77 6.41
C GLN A 56 6.92 38.18 4.93
N LEU A 57 6.11 37.54 4.09
CA LEU A 57 5.91 37.93 2.69
C LEU A 57 4.87 39.04 2.51
N GLY A 58 4.32 39.59 3.61
CA GLY A 58 3.36 40.69 3.58
C GLY A 58 1.93 40.26 3.26
N CYS A 59 1.61 38.96 3.37
CA CYS A 59 0.24 38.50 3.18
C CYS A 59 -0.68 39.05 4.27
N SER A 60 -1.90 39.43 3.87
CA SER A 60 -2.96 39.75 4.84
C SER A 60 -3.41 38.50 5.59
N HIS A 61 -3.93 38.66 6.80
CA HIS A 61 -4.42 37.54 7.63
C HIS A 61 -5.42 36.64 6.89
N ALA A 62 -6.38 37.22 6.15
CA ALA A 62 -7.36 36.45 5.39
C ALA A 62 -6.71 35.58 4.29
N VAL A 63 -5.65 36.08 3.63
CA VAL A 63 -4.90 35.32 2.64
C VAL A 63 -4.10 34.20 3.30
N ILE A 64 -3.49 34.47 4.47
CA ILE A 64 -2.77 33.47 5.26
C ILE A 64 -3.70 32.32 5.63
N GLU A 65 -4.87 32.61 6.21
CA GLU A 65 -5.84 31.59 6.60
C GLU A 65 -6.28 30.73 5.41
N ALA A 66 -6.60 31.37 4.27
CA ALA A 66 -7.02 30.65 3.07
C ALA A 66 -5.90 29.72 2.54
N LEU A 67 -4.66 30.20 2.46
CA LEU A 67 -3.53 29.41 1.97
C LEU A 67 -3.15 28.28 2.91
N VAL A 68 -3.20 28.51 4.23
CA VAL A 68 -2.97 27.47 5.24
C VAL A 68 -4.04 26.39 5.14
N SER A 69 -5.32 26.76 5.01
CA SER A 69 -6.41 25.80 4.81
C SER A 69 -6.19 24.95 3.57
N VAL A 70 -5.85 25.56 2.43
CA VAL A 70 -5.56 24.84 1.18
C VAL A 70 -4.39 23.88 1.35
N PHE A 71 -3.33 24.29 2.04
CA PHE A 71 -2.18 23.44 2.31
C PHE A 71 -2.54 22.25 3.21
N GLU A 72 -3.32 22.47 4.27
CA GLU A 72 -3.75 21.42 5.20
C GLU A 72 -4.68 20.40 4.53
N ASP A 73 -5.65 20.87 3.74
CA ASP A 73 -6.55 19.99 2.97
C ASP A 73 -5.77 19.16 1.94
N SER A 74 -4.83 19.80 1.23
CA SER A 74 -3.97 19.10 0.27
C SER A 74 -3.06 18.06 0.96
N CYS A 75 -2.58 18.34 2.17
CA CYS A 75 -1.84 17.37 2.97
C CYS A 75 -2.72 16.20 3.42
N ARG A 76 -3.97 16.45 3.77
CA ARG A 76 -4.95 15.41 4.14
C ARG A 76 -5.25 14.48 2.96
N ASP A 77 -5.44 15.04 1.77
CA ASP A 77 -5.65 14.26 0.56
C ASP A 77 -4.40 13.42 0.22
N LEU A 78 -3.22 14.02 0.31
CA LEU A 78 -1.95 13.33 0.12
C LEU A 78 -1.77 12.18 1.13
N ALA A 79 -2.12 12.39 2.40
CA ALA A 79 -2.07 11.36 3.44
C ALA A 79 -3.04 10.20 3.12
N SER A 80 -4.27 10.52 2.70
CA SER A 80 -5.27 9.53 2.31
C SER A 80 -4.80 8.66 1.13
N GLN A 81 -4.27 9.29 0.09
CA GLN A 81 -3.72 8.60 -1.08
C GLN A 81 -2.50 7.74 -0.70
N SER A 82 -1.61 8.27 0.14
CA SER A 82 -0.42 7.56 0.60
C SER A 82 -0.79 6.32 1.43
N ASN A 83 -1.81 6.43 2.28
CA ASN A 83 -2.36 5.32 3.05
C ASN A 83 -2.96 4.23 2.15
N ALA A 84 -3.80 4.62 1.18
CA ALA A 84 -4.41 3.67 0.25
C ALA A 84 -3.36 2.91 -0.57
N LEU A 85 -2.34 3.62 -1.06
CA LEU A 85 -1.23 3.01 -1.78
C LEU A 85 -0.39 2.11 -0.87
N PHE A 86 -0.08 2.54 0.35
CA PHE A 86 0.64 1.74 1.33
C PHE A 86 -0.08 0.42 1.60
N SER A 87 -1.37 0.46 1.95
CA SER A 87 -2.14 -0.75 2.25
C SER A 87 -2.19 -1.70 1.06
N SER A 88 -2.36 -1.18 -0.16
CA SER A 88 -2.33 -1.98 -1.39
C SER A 88 -0.97 -2.65 -1.61
N ARG A 89 0.15 -1.92 -1.44
CA ARG A 89 1.50 -2.46 -1.64
C ARG A 89 1.90 -3.45 -0.55
N VAL A 90 1.54 -3.19 0.70
CA VAL A 90 1.76 -4.14 1.79
C VAL A 90 0.99 -5.43 1.55
N GLY A 91 -0.28 -5.35 1.14
CA GLY A 91 -1.06 -6.53 0.79
C GLY A 91 -0.42 -7.37 -0.34
N GLN A 92 0.07 -6.71 -1.39
CA GLN A 92 0.79 -7.38 -2.49
C GLN A 92 2.07 -8.07 -2.00
N VAL A 93 2.85 -7.39 -1.15
CA VAL A 93 4.10 -7.94 -0.62
C VAL A 93 3.85 -9.11 0.32
N CYS A 94 2.87 -9.00 1.22
CA CYS A 94 2.50 -10.08 2.13
C CYS A 94 2.01 -11.33 1.38
N ALA A 95 1.40 -11.17 0.21
CA ALA A 95 0.95 -12.28 -0.63
C ALA A 95 2.09 -13.07 -1.30
N ILE A 96 3.33 -12.54 -1.31
CA ILE A 96 4.51 -13.19 -1.91
C ILE A 96 5.17 -14.16 -0.91
N PHE A 97 5.06 -13.88 0.39
CA PHE A 97 5.76 -14.65 1.44
C PHE A 97 4.97 -15.88 1.85
N GLU A 98 5.68 -16.99 2.04
CA GLU A 98 5.10 -18.25 2.50
C GLU A 98 5.13 -18.35 4.04
N PRO A 99 4.38 -19.29 4.65
CA PRO A 99 4.49 -19.59 6.07
C PRO A 99 5.94 -19.91 6.47
N GLY A 100 6.43 -19.28 7.56
CA GLY A 100 7.82 -19.36 8.01
C GLY A 100 8.70 -18.19 7.55
N GLU A 101 8.20 -17.30 6.69
CA GLU A 101 8.93 -16.10 6.23
C GLU A 101 8.42 -14.78 6.88
N GLU A 102 7.73 -14.86 8.02
CA GLU A 102 7.05 -13.73 8.65
C GLU A 102 8.02 -12.60 9.02
N ALA A 103 9.23 -12.94 9.47
CA ALA A 103 10.26 -11.96 9.81
C ALA A 103 10.69 -11.12 8.59
N ARG A 104 10.91 -11.79 7.44
CA ARG A 104 11.28 -11.13 6.17
C ARG A 104 10.13 -10.27 5.66
N CYS A 105 8.91 -10.78 5.72
CA CYS A 105 7.71 -10.02 5.38
C CYS A 105 7.61 -8.73 6.23
N ALA A 106 7.82 -8.82 7.55
CA ALA A 106 7.79 -7.65 8.44
C ALA A 106 8.92 -6.63 8.17
N GLU A 107 10.11 -7.08 7.76
CA GLU A 107 11.21 -6.19 7.34
C GLU A 107 10.86 -5.41 6.06
N TRP A 108 10.26 -6.10 5.09
CA TRP A 108 9.79 -5.45 3.86
C TRP A 108 8.68 -4.44 4.15
N GLN A 109 7.70 -4.80 4.98
CA GLN A 109 6.64 -3.88 5.39
C GLN A 109 7.20 -2.61 6.05
N ARG A 110 8.17 -2.75 6.96
CA ARG A 110 8.86 -1.59 7.58
C ARG A 110 9.61 -0.74 6.56
N SER A 111 10.29 -1.37 5.61
CA SER A 111 11.01 -0.65 4.54
C SER A 111 10.05 0.14 3.65
N ILE A 112 8.90 -0.43 3.32
CA ILE A 112 7.84 0.24 2.57
C ILE A 112 7.28 1.41 3.36
N ALA A 113 6.96 1.22 4.65
CA ALA A 113 6.44 2.27 5.52
C ALA A 113 7.38 3.50 5.55
N LEU A 114 8.69 3.26 5.73
CA LEU A 114 9.70 4.33 5.70
C LEU A 114 9.78 5.02 4.34
N GLY A 115 9.66 4.28 3.24
CA GLY A 115 9.62 4.84 1.89
C GLY A 115 8.44 5.80 1.70
N PHE A 116 7.24 5.36 2.09
CA PHE A 116 6.03 6.18 2.02
C PHE A 116 6.11 7.41 2.94
N GLU A 117 6.64 7.27 4.15
CA GLU A 117 6.83 8.40 5.07
C GLU A 117 7.75 9.47 4.47
N ARG A 118 8.88 9.06 3.89
CA ARG A 118 9.80 9.98 3.22
C ARG A 118 9.16 10.65 2.01
N GLN A 119 8.42 9.89 1.20
CA GLN A 119 7.74 10.42 0.03
C GLN A 119 6.66 11.43 0.42
N TYR A 120 5.87 11.15 1.46
CA TYR A 120 4.88 12.06 2.01
C TYR A 120 5.54 13.37 2.46
N GLN A 121 6.59 13.28 3.28
CA GLN A 121 7.31 14.46 3.78
C GLN A 121 7.96 15.28 2.66
N ALA A 122 8.50 14.63 1.62
CA ALA A 122 9.06 15.32 0.47
C ALA A 122 7.97 16.06 -0.33
N SER A 123 6.82 15.40 -0.54
CA SER A 123 5.71 15.97 -1.29
C SER A 123 5.06 17.15 -0.57
N ALA A 124 4.82 17.03 0.75
CA ALA A 124 4.32 18.13 1.57
C ALA A 124 5.28 19.32 1.59
N ARG A 125 6.60 19.07 1.71
CA ARG A 125 7.61 20.14 1.61
C ARG A 125 7.59 20.81 0.24
N MET A 126 7.54 20.05 -0.85
CA MET A 126 7.50 20.61 -2.20
C MET A 126 6.27 21.49 -2.41
N MET A 127 5.11 21.05 -1.93
CA MET A 127 3.87 21.82 -2.00
C MET A 127 3.98 23.15 -1.25
N ARG A 128 4.53 23.12 -0.02
CA ARG A 128 4.82 24.32 0.76
C ARG A 128 5.75 25.28 0.03
N HIS A 129 6.85 24.79 -0.55
CA HIS A 129 7.78 25.63 -1.29
C HIS A 129 7.11 26.29 -2.50
N ARG A 130 6.35 25.51 -3.29
CA ARG A 130 5.62 26.06 -4.43
C ARG A 130 4.64 27.14 -4.01
N LEU A 131 3.88 26.92 -2.95
CA LEU A 131 2.93 27.92 -2.44
C LEU A 131 3.64 29.23 -2.07
N LEU A 132 4.78 29.15 -1.37
CA LEU A 132 5.59 30.32 -1.02
C LEU A 132 6.19 31.02 -2.25
N ASP A 133 6.63 30.26 -3.24
CA ASP A 133 7.21 30.81 -4.47
C ASP A 133 6.15 31.54 -5.31
N GLU A 134 4.94 30.99 -5.40
CA GLU A 134 3.81 31.65 -6.07
C GLU A 134 3.48 32.99 -5.39
N VAL A 135 3.39 33.01 -4.05
CA VAL A 135 3.14 34.23 -3.27
C VAL A 135 4.23 35.28 -3.48
N ARG A 136 5.51 34.87 -3.56
CA ARG A 136 6.63 35.79 -3.83
C ARG A 136 6.60 36.41 -5.22
N SER A 137 5.97 35.72 -6.18
CA SER A 137 5.95 36.13 -7.58
C SER A 137 4.75 36.99 -7.96
N ALA A 138 3.74 37.06 -7.09
CA ALA A 138 2.52 37.86 -7.26
C ALA A 138 2.75 39.35 -6.89
#